data_AF-A0A1E3WJ73-F1
#
_entry.id   AF-A0A1E3WJ73-F1
#
_cell.length_a   1.000
_cell.length_b   1.000
_cell.length_c   1.000
_cell.angle_alpha   90.00
_cell.angle_beta   90.00
_cell.angle_gamma   90.00
#
_symmetry.space_group_name_H-M   'P 1'
#
loop_
_entity.id
_entity.type
_entity.pdbx_description
1 polymer ?
#
loop_
_entity_poly.entity_id
_entity_poly.type
_entity_poly.pdbx_seq_one_letter_code
_entity_poly.pdbx_strand_id
1 'polypeptide(L)'
;MKHQTIESANRDLDALALADQLEEHLLGEFQRIKNTNPVKLLSEAGKMLATGNFDMGKLGLSAQTLEQFEVYLKLSQISRQKHRSYVESEREALLKMGQVEVAEHE
;
A
#
# COMPACT_ATOMS: atom_id res chain seq x y z
N MET A 1 24.62 4.11 -13.78
CA MET A 1 23.15 4.15 -13.89
C MET A 1 22.75 3.15 -14.97
N LYS A 2 21.95 2.13 -14.65
CA LYS A 2 21.40 1.22 -15.68
C LYS A 2 20.44 2.04 -16.54
N HIS A 3 20.62 2.05 -17.86
CA HIS A 3 19.65 2.66 -18.76
C HIS A 3 18.29 1.99 -18.55
N GLN A 4 17.33 2.73 -17.99
CA GLN A 4 15.94 2.32 -18.00
C GLN A 4 15.46 2.40 -19.44
N THR A 5 14.95 1.29 -19.96
CA THR A 5 14.26 1.28 -21.25
C THR A 5 12.86 1.86 -21.07
N ILE A 6 12.26 2.35 -22.17
CA ILE A 6 10.85 2.78 -22.17
C ILE A 6 9.94 1.66 -21.64
N GLU A 7 10.23 0.40 -21.98
CA GLU A 7 9.50 -0.76 -21.45
C GLU A 7 9.61 -0.93 -19.93
N SER A 8 10.78 -0.61 -19.34
CA SER A 8 10.93 -0.63 -17.88
C SER A 8 10.18 0.52 -17.21
N ALA A 9 10.16 1.69 -17.82
CA ALA A 9 9.40 2.84 -17.33
C ALA A 9 7.89 2.58 -17.38
N ASN A 10 7.38 2.03 -18.49
CA ASN A 10 5.96 1.69 -18.63
C ASN A 10 5.53 0.64 -17.59
N ARG A 11 6.32 -0.41 -17.37
CA ARG A 11 6.03 -1.41 -16.33
C ARG A 11 5.98 -0.79 -14.93
N ASP A 12 6.87 0.15 -14.65
CA ASP A 12 6.88 0.85 -13.36
C ASP A 12 5.65 1.76 -13.22
N LEU A 13 5.23 2.46 -14.27
CA LEU A 13 4.00 3.25 -14.29
C LEU A 13 2.74 2.38 -14.11
N ASP A 14 2.65 1.25 -14.79
CA ASP A 14 1.55 0.30 -14.64
C ASP A 14 1.47 -0.24 -13.20
N ALA A 15 2.63 -0.53 -12.59
CA ALA A 15 2.71 -0.98 -11.20
C ALA A 15 2.27 0.10 -10.20
N LEU A 16 2.56 1.38 -10.48
CA LEU A 16 2.07 2.50 -9.67
C LEU A 16 0.56 2.67 -9.80
N ALA A 17 0.03 2.63 -11.02
CA ALA A 17 -1.42 2.71 -11.26
C ALA A 17 -2.18 1.57 -10.57
N LEU A 18 -1.62 0.36 -10.56
CA LEU A 18 -2.18 -0.76 -9.81
C LEU A 18 -2.15 -0.52 -8.29
N ALA A 19 -1.06 0.07 -7.77
CA ALA A 19 -0.97 0.40 -6.35
C ALA A 19 -2.03 1.43 -5.94
N ASP A 20 -2.29 2.45 -6.76
CA ASP A 20 -3.31 3.48 -6.51
C ASP A 20 -4.71 2.85 -6.48
N GLN A 21 -5.02 1.97 -7.43
CA GLN A 21 -6.30 1.24 -7.47
C GLN A 21 -6.48 0.34 -6.23
N LEU A 22 -5.42 -0.35 -5.80
CA LEU A 22 -5.45 -1.18 -4.60
C LEU A 22 -5.64 -0.32 -3.35
N GLU A 23 -5.01 0.84 -3.26
CA GLU A 23 -5.17 1.76 -2.13
C GLU A 23 -6.62 2.23 -1.98
N GLU A 24 -7.22 2.70 -3.07
CA GLU A 24 -8.62 3.15 -3.08
C GLU A 24 -9.57 2.02 -2.66
N HIS A 25 -9.38 0.83 -3.24
CA HIS A 25 -10.19 -0.34 -2.92
C HIS A 25 -10.05 -0.75 -1.45
N LEU A 26 -8.82 -0.86 -0.95
CA LEU A 26 -8.53 -1.25 0.44
C LEU A 26 -9.08 -0.21 1.43
N LEU A 27 -8.95 1.08 1.14
CA LEU A 27 -9.53 2.13 1.96
C LEU A 27 -11.06 2.00 2.03
N GLY A 28 -11.71 1.71 0.90
CA GLY A 28 -13.14 1.43 0.84
C GLY A 28 -13.54 0.24 1.71
N GLU A 29 -12.81 -0.86 1.64
CA GLU A 29 -13.04 -2.06 2.47
C GLU A 29 -12.85 -1.77 3.96
N PHE A 30 -11.77 -1.08 4.35
CA PHE A 30 -11.55 -0.70 5.75
C PHE A 30 -12.62 0.26 6.28
N GLN A 31 -13.11 1.19 5.45
CA GLN A 31 -14.22 2.06 5.82
C GLN A 31 -15.52 1.27 6.02
N ARG A 32 -15.80 0.26 5.18
CA ARG A 32 -16.94 -0.65 5.38
C ARG A 32 -16.83 -1.41 6.70
N ILE A 33 -15.66 -1.97 7.02
CA ILE A 33 -15.42 -2.65 8.30
C ILE A 33 -15.62 -1.70 9.47
N LYS A 34 -15.03 -0.50 9.43
CA LYS A 34 -15.17 0.53 10.47
C LYS A 34 -16.63 0.92 10.72
N ASN A 35 -17.43 0.99 9.66
CA ASN A 35 -18.84 1.33 9.73
C ASN A 35 -19.75 0.13 10.01
N THR A 36 -19.18 -1.07 10.18
CA THR A 36 -19.97 -2.26 10.49
C THR A 36 -20.43 -2.19 11.95
N ASN A 37 -21.72 -2.44 12.17
CA ASN A 37 -22.30 -2.43 13.50
C ASN A 37 -21.65 -3.52 14.38
N PRO A 38 -21.01 -3.17 15.52
CA PRO A 38 -20.34 -4.12 16.39
C PRO A 38 -21.26 -5.25 16.90
N VAL A 39 -22.53 -4.94 17.12
CA VAL A 39 -23.53 -5.93 17.57
C VAL A 39 -23.81 -6.97 16.49
N LYS A 40 -23.80 -6.57 15.21
CA LYS A 40 -23.94 -7.51 14.09
C LYS A 40 -22.72 -8.40 13.98
N LEU A 41 -21.52 -7.83 14.05
CA LEU A 41 -20.27 -8.61 14.03
C LEU A 41 -20.22 -9.66 15.15
N LEU A 42 -20.58 -9.27 16.38
CA LEU A 42 -20.64 -10.20 17.51
C LEU A 42 -21.70 -11.29 17.32
N SER A 43 -22.85 -10.97 16.73
CA SER A 43 -23.89 -11.95 16.41
C SER A 43 -23.43 -12.96 15.35
N GLU A 44 -22.81 -12.47 14.27
CA GLU A 44 -22.22 -13.31 13.21
C GLU A 44 -21.15 -14.24 13.80
N ALA A 45 -20.21 -13.70 14.59
CA ALA A 45 -19.16 -14.46 15.25
C ALA A 45 -19.74 -15.52 16.22
N GLY A 46 -20.77 -15.17 17.00
CA GLY A 46 -21.45 -16.11 17.88
C GLY A 46 -22.10 -17.28 17.13
N LYS A 47 -22.75 -17.00 15.99
CA LYS A 47 -23.30 -18.05 15.11
C LYS A 47 -22.22 -18.95 14.52
N MET A 48 -21.07 -18.39 14.16
CA MET A 48 -19.93 -19.18 13.66
C MET A 48 -19.37 -20.12 14.70
N LEU A 49 -19.18 -19.63 15.93
CA LEU A 49 -18.74 -20.45 17.05
C LEU A 49 -19.73 -21.57 17.35
N ALA A 50 -21.04 -21.28 17.32
CA ALA A 50 -22.08 -22.26 17.57
C ALA A 50 -22.18 -23.33 16.46
N THR A 51 -21.88 -22.97 15.21
CA THR A 51 -21.97 -23.88 14.05
C THR A 51 -20.63 -24.55 13.71
N GLY A 52 -19.52 -24.13 14.33
CA GLY A 52 -18.17 -24.59 14.01
C GLY A 52 -17.65 -24.16 12.65
N ASN A 53 -18.38 -23.31 11.92
CA ASN A 53 -18.01 -22.87 10.57
C ASN A 53 -17.46 -21.43 10.61
N PHE A 54 -16.15 -21.31 10.77
CA PHE A 54 -15.47 -20.02 10.89
C PHE A 54 -15.12 -19.46 9.50
N ASP A 55 -15.60 -18.26 9.19
CA ASP A 55 -15.38 -17.59 7.90
C ASP A 55 -15.03 -16.12 8.14
N MET A 56 -13.75 -15.77 7.98
CA MET A 56 -13.29 -14.39 8.18
C MET A 56 -13.92 -13.40 7.20
N GLY A 57 -14.34 -13.86 6.01
CA GLY A 57 -14.99 -13.02 5.01
C GLY A 57 -16.32 -12.43 5.51
N LYS A 58 -17.10 -13.18 6.28
CA LYS A 58 -18.36 -12.68 6.88
C LYS A 58 -18.12 -11.74 8.07
N LEU A 59 -16.91 -11.73 8.63
CA LEU A 59 -16.48 -10.74 9.62
C LEU A 59 -15.89 -9.48 8.97
N GLY A 60 -15.96 -9.37 7.64
CA GLY A 60 -15.48 -8.22 6.87
C GLY A 60 -14.01 -8.33 6.48
N LEU A 61 -13.31 -9.42 6.80
CA LEU A 61 -11.91 -9.65 6.41
C LEU A 61 -11.88 -10.76 5.36
N SER A 62 -12.22 -10.42 4.12
CA SER A 62 -12.14 -11.38 3.01
C SER A 62 -10.69 -11.78 2.75
N ALA A 63 -10.46 -13.04 2.36
CA ALA A 63 -9.13 -13.50 1.94
C ALA A 63 -8.56 -12.64 0.79
N GLN A 64 -9.43 -12.20 -0.10
CA GLN A 64 -9.09 -11.29 -1.21
C GLN A 64 -8.57 -9.94 -0.71
N THR A 65 -9.18 -9.35 0.32
CA THR A 65 -8.74 -8.07 0.91
C THR A 65 -7.32 -8.20 1.48
N LEU A 66 -7.01 -9.32 2.12
CA LEU A 66 -5.67 -9.60 2.64
C LEU A 66 -4.64 -9.76 1.51
N GLU A 67 -4.97 -10.54 0.49
CA GLU A 67 -4.09 -10.72 -0.68
C GLU A 67 -3.82 -9.38 -1.38
N GLN A 68 -4.86 -8.57 -1.58
CA GLN A 68 -4.74 -7.22 -2.17
C GLN A 68 -3.86 -6.30 -1.30
N PHE A 69 -4.01 -6.37 0.02
CA PHE A 69 -3.17 -5.61 0.95
C PHE A 69 -1.70 -6.04 0.88
N GLU A 70 -1.42 -7.33 0.77
CA GLU A 70 -0.04 -7.82 0.60
C GLU A 70 0.59 -7.35 -0.72
N VAL A 71 -0.18 -7.37 -1.82
CA VAL A 71 0.28 -6.85 -3.12
C VAL A 71 0.56 -5.36 -3.03
N TYR A 72 -0.35 -4.58 -2.44
CA TYR A 72 -0.18 -3.14 -2.21
C TYR A 72 1.09 -2.86 -1.39
N LEU A 73 1.31 -3.58 -0.29
CA LEU A 73 2.51 -3.42 0.54
C LEU A 73 3.80 -3.66 -0.23
N LYS A 74 3.86 -4.72 -1.05
CA LYS A 74 5.04 -5.03 -1.88
C LYS A 74 5.31 -3.91 -2.88
N LEU A 75 4.29 -3.45 -3.60
CA LEU A 75 4.41 -2.36 -4.57
C LEU A 75 4.87 -1.05 -3.90
N SER A 76 4.28 -0.70 -2.76
CA SER A 76 4.64 0.48 -1.97
C SER A 76 6.08 0.41 -1.44
N GLN A 77 6.55 -0.76 -0.98
CA GLN A 77 7.93 -0.94 -0.54
C GLN A 77 8.92 -0.73 -1.69
N ILE A 78 8.67 -1.34 -2.86
CA ILE A 78 9.52 -1.20 -4.04
C ILE A 78 9.56 0.27 -4.50
N SER A 79 8.40 0.92 -4.59
CA SER A 79 8.30 2.33 -4.99
C SER A 79 9.07 3.25 -4.03
N ARG A 80 8.86 3.12 -2.72
CA ARG A 80 9.58 3.91 -1.71
C ARG A 80 11.09 3.66 -1.73
N GLN A 81 11.52 2.43 -1.98
CA GLN A 81 12.95 2.12 -2.11
C GLN A 81 13.56 2.82 -3.33
N LYS A 82 12.88 2.74 -4.49
CA LYS A 82 13.33 3.42 -5.72
C LYS A 82 13.39 4.94 -5.52
N HIS A 83 12.35 5.52 -4.94
CA HIS A 83 12.31 6.95 -4.66
C HIS A 83 13.41 7.38 -3.69
N ARG A 84 13.64 6.60 -2.62
CA ARG A 84 14.74 6.87 -1.67
C ARG A 84 16.09 6.86 -2.38
N SER A 85 16.38 5.84 -3.18
CA SER A 85 17.65 5.77 -3.93
C SER A 85 17.81 6.94 -4.92
N TYR A 86 16.71 7.38 -5.54
CA TYR A 86 16.72 8.56 -6.41
C TYR A 86 17.05 9.83 -5.62
N VAL A 87 16.33 10.11 -4.53
CA VAL A 87 16.55 11.29 -3.67
C VAL A 87 17.95 11.28 -3.05
N GLU A 88 18.46 10.12 -2.64
CA GLU A 88 19.83 9.98 -2.14
C GLU A 88 20.86 10.32 -3.22
N SER A 89 20.65 9.84 -4.45
CA SER A 89 21.51 10.17 -5.60
C SER A 89 21.48 11.66 -5.94
N GLU A 90 20.31 12.30 -5.90
CA GLU A 90 20.19 13.75 -6.10
C GLU A 90 20.91 14.52 -5.00
N ARG A 91 20.71 14.12 -3.74
CA ARG A 91 21.40 14.73 -2.59
C ARG A 91 22.92 14.63 -2.74
N GLU A 92 23.44 13.47 -3.12
CA GLU A 92 24.88 13.29 -3.37
C GLU A 92 25.39 14.17 -4.52
N ALA A 93 24.60 14.34 -5.59
CA ALA A 93 24.96 15.19 -6.71
C ALA A 93 25.03 16.67 -6.28
N LEU A 94 24.03 17.16 -5.53
CA LEU A 94 24.00 18.52 -5.00
C LEU A 94 25.18 18.80 -4.05
N LEU A 95 25.49 17.84 -3.16
CA LEU A 95 26.67 17.93 -2.28
C LEU A 95 27.98 18.03 -3.08
N LYS A 96 28.13 17.23 -4.16
CA LYS A 96 29.31 17.31 -5.04
C LYS A 96 29.41 18.63 -5.80
N MET A 97 28.28 19.24 -6.12
CA MET A 97 28.20 20.53 -6.82
C MET A 97 28.33 21.74 -5.88
N GLY A 98 28.43 21.52 -4.55
CA GLY A 98 28.48 22.60 -3.56
C GLY A 98 27.17 23.40 -3.46
N GLN A 99 26.08 22.89 -4.05
CA GLN A 99 24.75 23.50 -4.00
C GLN A 99 24.04 23.00 -2.75
N VAL A 100 24.35 23.60 -1.61
CA VAL A 100 23.66 23.34 -0.34
C VAL A 100 22.92 24.61 0.05
N GLU A 101 21.70 24.78 -0.43
CA GLU A 101 20.75 25.68 0.21
C GLU A 101 20.12 24.92 1.39
N VAL A 102 20.63 25.18 2.58
CA VAL A 102 19.98 24.72 3.82
C VAL A 102 18.76 25.62 4.00
N ALA A 103 17.56 25.09 3.77
CA ALA A 103 16.36 25.74 4.27
C ALA A 103 16.40 25.67 5.80
N GLU A 104 16.86 26.74 6.44
CA GLU A 104 16.68 26.97 7.87
C GLU A 104 15.17 27.06 8.12
N HIS A 105 14.59 25.97 8.63
CA HIS A 105 13.26 26.01 9.21
C HIS A 105 13.39 26.49 10.65
N GLU A 106 12.98 27.75 10.91
CA GLU A 106 12.64 28.28 12.24
C GLU A 106 11.44 27.54 12.86
#